data_AF-A0A661BWM5-F1
#
_entry.id   AF-A0A661BWM5-F1
#
_cell.length_a   1.000
_cell.length_b   1.000
_cell.length_c   1.000
_cell.angle_alpha   90.00
_cell.angle_beta   90.00
_cell.angle_gamma   90.00
#
_symmetry.space_group_name_H-M   'P 1'
#
loop_
_entity.id
_entity.type
_entity.pdbx_description
1 polymer ?
#
loop_
_entity_poly.entity_id
_entity_poly.type
_entity_poly.pdbx_seq_one_letter_code
_entity_poly.pdbx_strand_id
1 'polypeptide(L)'
;MTTNNSAVLLIHCPDKPGIVVAITDFIHSNGGNILYLDQHVDVQRSAFFMRIEWDLQGFAIQQEKIAEYFETLVATRYEMTTQLHFSGYKPRMALFVSKMSHCFYDLL
;
A
#
# COMPACT_ATOMS: atom_id res chain seq x y z
N MET A 1 10.79 13.05 -17.10
CA MET A 1 9.71 12.59 -16.22
C MET A 1 10.37 11.91 -15.04
N THR A 2 10.38 12.53 -13.87
CA THR A 2 10.88 11.90 -12.64
C THR A 2 10.00 10.68 -12.40
N THR A 3 10.56 9.49 -12.55
CA THR A 3 9.93 8.24 -12.13
C THR A 3 9.84 8.31 -10.61
N ASN A 4 8.71 8.76 -10.08
CA ASN A 4 8.49 8.80 -8.63
C ASN A 4 8.56 7.36 -8.11
N ASN A 5 9.62 7.04 -7.37
CA ASN A 5 9.79 5.75 -6.72
C ASN A 5 8.98 5.79 -5.42
N SER A 6 7.76 5.30 -5.45
CA SER A 6 6.86 5.30 -4.31
C SER A 6 6.55 3.88 -3.87
N ALA A 7 6.21 3.75 -2.59
CA ALA A 7 5.64 2.56 -2.01
C ALA A 7 4.15 2.78 -1.78
N VAL A 8 3.34 1.78 -2.12
CA VAL A 8 1.90 1.74 -1.87
C VAL A 8 1.62 0.58 -0.94
N LEU A 9 1.05 0.87 0.23
CA LEU A 9 0.65 -0.11 1.22
C LEU A 9 -0.88 -0.16 1.29
N LEU A 10 -1.41 -1.36 1.07
CA LEU A 10 -2.82 -1.69 1.27
C LEU A 10 -2.95 -2.43 2.60
N ILE A 11 -3.91 -2.01 3.42
CA ILE A 11 -4.10 -2.51 4.77
C ILE A 11 -5.56 -2.88 4.98
N HIS A 12 -5.79 -4.00 5.65
CA HIS A 12 -7.07 -4.41 6.21
C HIS A 12 -6.88 -4.99 7.61
N CYS A 13 -7.65 -4.52 8.60
CA CYS A 13 -7.59 -4.99 9.99
C CYS A 13 -8.88 -4.67 10.76
N PRO A 14 -9.08 -5.22 11.97
CA PRO A 14 -10.13 -4.75 12.88
C PRO A 14 -9.93 -3.28 13.25
N ASP A 15 -11.00 -2.50 13.28
CA ASP A 15 -10.93 -1.08 13.62
C ASP A 15 -10.52 -0.87 15.10
N LYS A 16 -9.46 -0.10 15.31
CA LYS A 16 -8.87 0.19 16.63
C LYS A 16 -8.32 1.62 16.66
N PRO A 17 -8.46 2.34 17.79
CA PRO A 17 -7.85 3.65 17.94
C PRO A 17 -6.33 3.60 17.72
N GLY A 18 -5.80 4.61 17.03
CA GLY A 18 -4.35 4.78 16.85
C GLY A 18 -3.74 4.08 15.63
N ILE A 19 -4.52 3.36 14.83
CA ILE A 19 -4.04 2.72 13.58
C ILE A 19 -3.40 3.75 12.66
N VAL A 20 -4.13 4.83 12.34
CA VAL A 20 -3.65 5.88 11.42
C VAL A 20 -2.34 6.49 11.92
N VAL A 21 -2.30 6.87 13.20
CA VAL A 21 -1.11 7.47 13.82
C VAL A 21 0.08 6.52 13.72
N ALA A 22 -0.08 5.25 14.08
CA ALA A 22 1.01 4.27 14.04
C ALA A 22 1.58 4.08 12.63
N ILE A 23 0.73 4.06 11.60
CA ILE A 23 1.15 3.94 10.21
C ILE A 23 1.89 5.20 9.76
N THR A 24 1.31 6.38 10.01
CA THR A 24 1.92 7.65 9.60
C THR A 24 3.22 7.94 10.35
N ASP A 25 3.32 7.58 11.63
CA ASP A 25 4.55 7.71 12.42
C ASP A 25 5.64 6.78 11.90
N PHE A 26 5.31 5.54 11.52
CA PHE A 26 6.28 4.64 10.90
C PHE A 26 6.87 5.27 9.63
N ILE A 27 6.02 5.83 8.76
CA ILE A 27 6.49 6.46 7.53
C ILE A 27 7.32 7.72 7.86
N HIS A 28 6.82 8.59 8.73
CA HIS A 28 7.50 9.83 9.09
C HIS A 28 8.86 9.59 9.77
N SER A 29 8.92 8.67 10.74
CA SER A 29 10.14 8.35 11.49
C SER A 29 11.25 7.78 10.61
N ASN A 30 10.90 7.20 9.46
CA ASN A 30 11.85 6.70 8.46
C ASN A 30 12.11 7.70 7.33
N GLY A 31 11.68 8.96 7.47
CA GLY A 31 11.94 10.03 6.51
C GLY A 31 11.03 10.03 5.27
N GLY A 32 9.92 9.28 5.30
CA GLY A 32 8.99 9.20 4.18
C GLY A 32 8.04 10.39 4.11
N ASN A 33 7.75 10.86 2.90
CA ASN A 33 6.72 11.86 2.64
C ASN A 33 5.48 11.20 2.02
N ILE A 34 4.32 11.34 2.67
CA ILE A 34 3.06 10.76 2.18
C ILE A 34 2.58 11.55 0.96
N LEU A 35 2.35 10.85 -0.14
CA LEU A 35 1.87 11.38 -1.42
C LEU A 35 0.35 11.27 -1.54
N TYR A 36 -0.20 10.17 -1.03
CA TYR A 36 -1.63 9.90 -1.05
C TYR A 36 -2.03 9.04 0.14
N LEU A 37 -3.19 9.33 0.72
CA LEU A 37 -3.77 8.56 1.81
C LEU A 37 -5.27 8.54 1.63
N ASP A 38 -5.85 7.35 1.66
CA ASP A 38 -7.30 7.15 1.71
C ASP A 38 -7.64 6.04 2.69
N GLN A 39 -8.74 6.22 3.42
CA GLN A 39 -9.18 5.29 4.45
C GLN A 39 -10.68 5.08 4.40
N HIS A 40 -11.10 3.88 4.78
CA HIS A 40 -12.49 3.51 4.89
C HIS A 40 -12.73 2.66 6.13
N VAL A 41 -13.80 2.96 6.87
CA VAL A 41 -14.21 2.22 8.05
C VAL A 41 -15.58 1.63 7.80
N ASP A 42 -15.67 0.31 7.83
CA ASP A 42 -16.93 -0.42 7.87
C ASP A 42 -17.32 -0.64 9.33
N VAL A 43 -18.19 0.25 9.83
CA VAL A 43 -18.67 0.21 11.23
C VAL A 43 -19.47 -1.06 11.51
N GLN A 44 -20.20 -1.60 10.53
CA GLN A 44 -21.02 -2.80 10.75
C GLN A 44 -20.16 -4.05 10.93
N ARG A 45 -19.04 -4.12 10.22
CA ARG A 45 -18.08 -5.23 10.30
C ARG A 45 -16.92 -4.96 11.26
N SER A 46 -16.86 -3.76 11.86
CA SER A 46 -15.72 -3.31 12.66
C SER A 46 -14.39 -3.48 11.92
N ALA A 47 -14.38 -3.16 10.62
CA ALA A 47 -13.23 -3.36 9.74
C ALA A 47 -12.69 -2.02 9.25
N PHE A 48 -11.36 -1.91 9.23
CA PHE A 48 -10.60 -0.76 8.79
C PHE A 48 -9.83 -1.11 7.52
N PHE A 49 -9.91 -0.23 6.52
CA PHE A 49 -9.17 -0.31 5.28
C PHE A 49 -8.39 0.97 5.06
N MET A 50 -7.16 0.85 4.57
CA MET A 50 -6.36 2.00 4.18
C MET A 50 -5.52 1.68 2.95
N ARG A 51 -5.44 2.67 2.04
CA ARG A 51 -4.40 2.76 1.02
C ARG A 51 -3.54 3.97 1.37
N ILE A 52 -2.25 3.75 1.56
CA ILE A 52 -1.28 4.82 1.78
C ILE A 52 -0.13 4.69 0.81
N GLU A 53 0.27 5.82 0.24
CA GLU A 53 1.37 5.92 -0.70
C GLU A 53 2.35 6.99 -0.23
N TRP A 54 3.64 6.67 -0.22
CA TRP A 54 4.70 7.60 0.15
C TRP A 54 5.89 7.49 -0.79
N ASP A 55 6.64 8.58 -0.89
CA ASP A 55 7.89 8.65 -1.64
C ASP A 55 9.01 7.92 -0.91
N LEU A 56 9.83 7.18 -1.65
CA LEU A 56 11.01 6.48 -1.14
C LEU A 56 12.29 7.32 -1.23
N GLN A 57 12.24 8.54 -1.79
CA GLN A 57 13.41 9.41 -1.82
C GLN A 57 13.92 9.71 -0.40
N GLY A 58 15.14 9.25 -0.09
CA GLY A 58 15.74 9.46 1.23
C GLY A 58 15.14 8.61 2.36
N PHE A 59 14.30 7.61 2.03
CA PHE A 59 13.70 6.74 3.02
C PHE A 59 14.76 5.85 3.69
N ALA A 60 14.73 5.77 5.02
CA ALA A 60 15.78 5.13 5.80
C ALA A 60 15.84 3.60 5.63
N ILE A 61 14.69 2.96 5.38
CA ILE A 61 14.59 1.51 5.24
C ILE A 61 14.75 1.12 3.77
N GLN A 62 15.62 0.15 3.50
CA GLN A 62 15.77 -0.43 2.16
C GLN A 62 14.46 -1.07 1.69
N GLN A 63 14.15 -0.92 0.40
CA GLN A 63 12.87 -1.30 -0.20
C GLN A 63 12.45 -2.75 0.13
N GLU A 64 13.40 -3.69 0.06
CA GLU A 64 13.19 -5.12 0.30
C GLU A 64 12.86 -5.44 1.76
N LYS A 65 13.21 -4.54 2.67
CA LYS A 65 13.05 -4.70 4.12
C LYS A 65 11.81 -3.99 4.67
N ILE A 66 11.21 -3.07 3.91
CA ILE A 66 10.05 -2.29 4.37
C ILE A 66 8.93 -3.19 4.88
N ALA A 67 8.60 -4.26 4.17
CA ALA A 67 7.55 -5.20 4.58
C ALA A 67 7.86 -5.87 5.93
N GLU A 68 9.09 -6.34 6.13
CA GLU A 68 9.52 -7.00 7.37
C GLU A 68 9.49 -6.05 8.58
N TYR A 69 10.00 -4.83 8.41
CA TYR A 69 9.98 -3.81 9.46
C TYR A 69 8.55 -3.34 9.78
N PHE A 70 7.72 -3.10 8.76
CA PHE A 70 6.34 -2.70 8.98
C PHE A 70 5.54 -3.79 9.70
N GLU A 71 5.73 -5.05 9.31
CA GLU A 71 5.08 -6.20 9.94
C GLU A 71 5.41 -6.25 11.44
N THR A 72 6.70 -6.18 11.76
CA THR A 72 7.22 -6.29 13.13
C THR A 72 6.82 -5.10 14.01
N LEU A 73 6.89 -3.88 13.48
CA LEU A 73 6.75 -2.65 14.27
C LEU A 73 5.30 -2.18 14.39
N VAL A 74 4.45 -2.51 13.41
CA VAL A 74 3.08 -1.98 13.32
C VAL A 74 2.06 -3.09 13.10
N ALA A 75 2.21 -3.88 12.04
CA ALA A 75 1.14 -4.72 11.52
C ALA A 75 0.69 -5.80 12.52
N THR A 76 1.63 -6.49 13.16
CA THR A 76 1.34 -7.53 14.16
C THR A 76 0.54 -6.99 15.35
N ARG A 77 0.85 -5.77 15.82
CA ARG A 77 0.15 -5.14 16.97
C ARG A 77 -1.35 -4.92 16.70
N TYR A 78 -1.70 -4.63 15.47
CA TYR A 78 -3.07 -4.30 15.06
C TYR A 78 -3.77 -5.43 14.31
N GLU A 79 -3.14 -6.61 14.19
CA GLU A 79 -3.68 -7.75 13.44
C GLU A 79 -3.96 -7.38 11.97
N MET A 80 -3.01 -6.66 11.36
CA MET A 80 -3.14 -6.18 10.00
C MET A 80 -2.78 -7.25 8.96
N THR A 81 -3.64 -7.39 7.96
CA THR A 81 -3.26 -7.96 6.67
C THR A 81 -2.75 -6.84 5.77
N THR A 82 -1.56 -7.00 5.21
CA THR A 82 -0.92 -5.96 4.40
C THR A 82 -0.52 -6.48 3.02
N GLN A 83 -0.51 -5.58 2.03
CA GLN A 83 0.11 -5.80 0.73
C GLN A 83 0.94 -4.56 0.36
N LEU A 84 2.24 -4.76 0.16
CA LEU A 84 3.17 -3.71 -0.21
C LEU A 84 3.51 -3.81 -1.70
N HIS A 85 3.34 -2.71 -2.41
CA HIS A 85 3.65 -2.57 -3.82
C HIS A 85 4.57 -1.38 -4.05
N PHE A 86 5.33 -1.41 -5.14
CA PHE A 86 6.24 -0.34 -5.52
C PHE A 86 5.90 0.17 -6.91
N SER A 87 5.90 1.50 -7.10
CA SER A 87 5.52 2.13 -8.37
C SER A 87 6.42 1.74 -9.54
N GLY A 88 7.67 1.37 -9.27
CA GLY A 88 8.60 0.88 -10.28
C GLY A 88 8.30 -0.53 -10.80
N TYR A 89 7.42 -1.29 -10.13
CA TYR A 89 7.08 -2.65 -10.54
C TYR A 89 5.97 -2.65 -11.61
N LYS A 90 6.27 -3.20 -12.79
CA LYS A 90 5.29 -3.43 -13.84
C LYS A 90 4.78 -4.89 -13.75
N PRO A 91 3.50 -5.13 -13.41
CA PRO A 91 2.95 -6.47 -13.35
C PRO A 91 3.02 -7.18 -14.70
N ARG A 92 3.35 -8.48 -14.69
CA ARG A 92 3.24 -9.33 -15.87
C ARG A 92 1.79 -9.82 -15.98
N MET A 93 1.09 -9.40 -17.03
CA MET A 93 -0.33 -9.71 -17.22
C MET A 93 -0.52 -10.63 -18.44
N ALA A 94 -1.42 -11.60 -18.31
CA ALA A 94 -1.92 -12.41 -19.43
C ALA A 94 -3.34 -11.95 -19.75
N LEU A 95 -3.62 -11.72 -21.04
CA LEU A 95 -4.93 -11.33 -21.53
C LEU A 95 -5.55 -12.53 -22.26
N PHE A 96 -6.72 -12.96 -21.80
CA PHE A 96 -7.50 -14.03 -22.43
C PHE A 96 -8.74 -13.43 -23.07
N VAL A 97 -8.97 -13.73 -24.35
CA VAL A 97 -10.12 -13.25 -25.12
C VAL A 97 -10.83 -14.43 -25.76
N SER A 98 -12.17 -14.37 -25.81
CA SER A 98 -12.98 -15.33 -26.57
C SER A 98 -13.30 -14.76 -27.95
N LYS A 99 -14.58 -14.60 -28.30
CA LYS A 99 -15.01 -14.10 -29.62
C LYS A 99 -15.15 -12.59 -29.71
N MET A 100 -15.39 -11.91 -28.60
CA MET A 100 -15.59 -10.45 -28.59
C MET A 100 -14.29 -9.75 -28.23
N SER A 101 -13.74 -8.97 -29.18
CA SER A 101 -12.42 -8.34 -29.07
C SER A 101 -12.44 -6.90 -28.55
N HIS A 102 -13.60 -6.28 -28.38
CA HIS A 102 -13.69 -4.85 -27.99
C HIS A 102 -12.91 -4.53 -26.71
N CYS A 103 -13.16 -5.21 -25.59
CA CYS A 103 -12.39 -4.99 -24.36
C CYS A 103 -10.90 -5.34 -24.48
N PHE A 104 -10.53 -6.21 -25.42
CA PHE A 104 -9.14 -6.59 -25.64
C PHE A 104 -8.38 -5.47 -26.37
N TYR A 105 -9.01 -4.84 -27.36
CA TYR A 105 -8.42 -3.69 -28.05
C TYR A 105 -8.30 -2.48 -27.15
N ASP A 106 -9.25 -2.24 -26.24
CA ASP A 106 -9.18 -1.10 -25.31
C ASP A 106 -8.03 -1.21 -24.30
N LEU A 107 -7.53 -2.42 -24.04
CA LEU A 107 -6.42 -2.69 -23.12
C LEU A 107 -5.03 -2.66 -23.80
N LEU A 108 -4.96 -2.63 -25.14
CA LEU A 108 -3.72 -2.60 -25.93
C LEU A 108 -3.34 -1.18 -26.37
#